data_AF-A0A7Y2E3Z0-F1
#
_entry.id   AF-A0A7Y2E3Z0-F1
#
_cell.length_a   1.000
_cell.length_b   1.000
_cell.length_c   1.000
_cell.angle_alpha   90.00
_cell.angle_beta   90.00
_cell.angle_gamma   90.00
#
_symmetry.space_group_name_H-M   'P 1'
#
loop_
_entity.id
_entity.type
_entity.pdbx_description
1 polymer ?
#
loop_
_entity_poly.entity_id
_entity_poly.type
_entity_poly.pdbx_seq_one_letter_code
_entity_poly.pdbx_strand_id
1 'polypeptide(L)' 'PESVRIRYMDRNFETREGEFSGMLARVVQHEYDHVEGVLFIDHLSPLRRRLLKRRLEEITRGAVDTDYDVLAAEL' A
#
# COMPACT_ATOMS: atom_id res chain seq x y z
N PRO A 1 -9.95 8.20 -5.50
CA PRO A 1 -11.07 8.93 -4.87
C PRO A 1 -10.56 10.08 -4.03
N GLU A 2 -11.19 11.26 -4.08
CA GLU A 2 -10.77 12.45 -3.29
C GLU A 2 -11.27 12.41 -1.84
N SER A 3 -12.33 11.65 -1.57
CA SER A 3 -12.84 11.35 -0.24
C SER A 3 -13.24 9.87 -0.12
N VAL A 4 -13.34 9.41 1.13
CA VAL A 4 -13.79 8.05 1.47
C VAL A 4 -14.57 8.10 2.79
N ARG A 5 -15.66 7.34 2.87
CA ARG A 5 -16.41 7.13 4.11
C ARG A 5 -16.26 5.68 4.52
N ILE A 6 -15.75 5.45 5.72
CA ILE A 6 -15.48 4.10 6.24
C ILE A 6 -16.13 3.89 7.60
N ARG A 7 -16.49 2.64 7.88
CA ARG A 7 -16.84 2.16 9.22
C ARG A 7 -15.67 1.31 9.72
N TYR A 8 -15.22 1.56 10.94
CA TYR A 8 -14.09 0.86 11.53
C TYR A 8 -14.28 0.70 13.04
N MET A 9 -13.47 -0.14 13.67
CA MET A 9 -13.41 -0.27 15.12
C MET A 9 -12.19 0.49 15.63
N ASP A 10 -12.35 1.28 16.67
CA ASP A 10 -11.22 1.91 17.35
C ASP A 10 -10.48 0.92 18.26
N ARG A 11 -9.42 1.39 18.94
CA ARG A 11 -8.60 0.57 19.84
C ARG A 11 -9.36 -0.04 21.02
N ASN A 12 -10.57 0.45 21.32
CA ASN A 12 -11.43 -0.05 22.39
C ASN A 12 -12.52 -0.98 21.84
N PHE A 13 -12.44 -1.37 20.56
CA PHE A 13 -13.45 -2.16 19.86
C PHE A 13 -14.82 -1.46 19.73
N GLU A 14 -14.86 -0.13 19.80
CA GLU A 14 -16.09 0.61 19.56
C GLU A 14 -16.24 0.91 18.07
N THR A 15 -17.44 0.74 17.54
CA THR A 15 -17.73 1.03 16.12
C THR A 15 -17.77 2.54 15.91
N ARG A 16 -17.00 3.00 14.93
CA ARG A 16 -16.93 4.39 14.49
C ARG A 16 -17.24 4.46 13.00
N GLU A 17 -17.78 5.60 12.58
CA GLU A 17 -17.88 5.98 11.17
C GLU A 17 -17.11 7.28 10.97
N GLY A 18 -16.35 7.37 9.88
CA GLY A 18 -15.53 8.54 9.57
C GLY A 18 -15.57 8.85 8.08
N GLU A 19 -15.59 10.14 7.76
CA GLU A 19 -15.40 10.65 6.40
C GLU A 19 -14.06 11.38 6.33
N PHE A 20 -13.23 10.96 5.39
CA PHE A 20 -11.88 11.47 5.20
C PHE A 20 -11.75 12.02 3.78
N SER A 21 -10.92 13.05 3.61
CA SER A 21 -10.65 13.67 2.32
C SER A 21 -9.16 13.93 2.11
N GLY A 22 -8.78 14.25 0.86
CA GLY A 22 -7.42 14.61 0.49
C GLY A 22 -6.41 13.48 0.75
N MET A 23 -5.25 13.83 1.33
CA MET A 23 -4.19 12.87 1.60
C MET A 23 -4.64 11.76 2.57
N LEU A 24 -5.44 12.11 3.58
CA LEU A 24 -5.90 11.16 4.58
C LEU A 24 -6.82 10.10 3.95
N ALA A 25 -7.71 10.51 3.04
CA ALA A 25 -8.52 9.55 2.27
C ALA A 25 -7.64 8.56 1.50
N ARG A 26 -6.52 9.02 0.92
CA ARG A 26 -5.61 8.16 0.17
C ARG A 26 -4.87 7.17 1.04
N VAL A 27 -4.39 7.61 2.21
CA VAL A 27 -3.74 6.74 3.19
C VAL A 27 -4.72 5.68 3.68
N VAL A 28 -5.93 6.07 4.08
CA VAL A 28 -6.96 5.12 4.53
C VAL A 28 -7.25 4.05 3.49
N GLN A 29 -7.38 4.42 2.21
CA GLN A 29 -7.59 3.45 1.13
C GLN A 29 -6.37 2.53 0.94
N HIS A 30 -5.16 3.07 1.02
CA HIS A 30 -3.93 2.29 0.89
C HIS A 30 -3.80 1.21 1.97
N GLU A 31 -4.03 1.59 3.24
CA GLU A 31 -4.00 0.64 4.35
C GLU A 31 -5.14 -0.37 4.26
N TYR A 32 -6.32 0.05 3.79
CA TYR A 32 -7.43 -0.87 3.56
C TYR A 32 -7.11 -1.91 2.48
N ASP A 33 -6.52 -1.50 1.35
CA ASP A 33 -6.08 -2.42 0.30
C ASP A 33 -5.14 -3.50 0.84
N HIS A 34 -4.25 -3.15 1.77
CA HIS A 34 -3.35 -4.11 2.41
C HIS A 34 -4.08 -5.16 3.24
N VAL A 35 -5.20 -4.84 3.89
CA VAL A 35 -6.04 -5.82 4.58
C VAL A 35 -6.61 -6.85 3.61
N GLU A 36 -6.91 -6.44 2.38
CA GLU A 36 -7.39 -7.29 1.30
C GLU A 36 -6.25 -7.95 0.48
N GLY A 37 -5.00 -7.74 0.87
CA GLY A 37 -3.83 -8.25 0.14
C GLY A 37 -3.59 -7.59 -1.23
N VAL A 38 -4.20 -6.43 -1.47
CA VAL A 38 -4.01 -5.63 -2.68
C VAL A 38 -2.86 -4.65 -2.48
N LEU A 39 -1.95 -4.60 -3.46
CA LEU A 39 -0.86 -3.63 -3.47
C LEU A 39 -1.17 -2.51 -4.47
N PHE A 40 -0.58 -1.34 -4.27
CA PHE A 40 -0.80 -0.21 -5.18
C PHE A 40 -0.43 -0.54 -6.65
N ILE A 41 0.54 -1.44 -6.84
CA ILE A 41 1.00 -1.88 -8.17
C ILE A 41 -0.08 -2.65 -8.93
N ASP A 42 -1.06 -3.23 -8.24
CA ASP A 42 -2.16 -3.96 -8.85
C ASP A 42 -3.20 -3.01 -9.47
N HIS A 43 -3.24 -1.76 -9.02
CA HIS A 43 -4.04 -0.69 -9.62
C HIS A 43 -3.37 -0.01 -10.82
N LEU A 44 -2.11 -0.33 -11.12
CA LEU A 44 -1.40 0.23 -12.26
C LEU A 44 -1.80 -0.44 -13.57
N SER A 45 -1.75 0.32 -14.67
CA SER A 45 -1.92 -0.28 -16.00
C SER A 45 -0.85 -1.35 -16.27
N PRO A 46 -1.15 -2.39 -17.07
CA PRO A 46 -0.21 -3.47 -17.36
C PRO A 46 1.15 -2.98 -17.89
N LEU A 47 1.14 -1.90 -18.69
CA LEU A 47 2.36 -1.28 -19.21
C LEU A 47 3.22 -0.68 -18.09
N ARG A 48 2.62 0.11 -17.18
CA ARG A 48 3.34 0.71 -16.04
C ARG A 48 3.89 -0.36 -15.11
N ARG A 49 3.10 -1.40 -14.83
CA ARG A 49 3.55 -2.54 -14.01
C ARG A 49 4.76 -3.24 -14.64
N ARG A 50 4.77 -3.44 -15.96
CA ARG A 50 5.93 -4.01 -16.69
C ARG A 50 7.18 -3.13 -16.58
N LEU A 51 7.04 -1.81 -16.70
CA LEU A 51 8.16 -0.88 -16.56
C LEU A 51 8.80 -0.91 -15.17
N LEU A 52 7.99 -1.12 -14.13
CA LEU A 52 8.47 -1.20 -12.74
C LEU A 52 9.03 -2.57 -12.36
N LYS A 53 8.73 -3.62 -13.12
CA LYS A 53 9.08 -5.01 -12.78
C LYS A 53 10.56 -5.18 -12.42
N ARG A 54 11.48 -4.67 -13.25
CA ARG A 54 12.93 -4.78 -13.01
C ARG A 54 13.35 -4.15 -11.68
N ARG A 55 12.84 -2.95 -11.39
CA ARG A 55 13.15 -2.23 -10.15
C ARG A 55 12.59 -2.96 -8.93
N LEU A 56 11.39 -3.53 -9.04
CA LEU A 56 10.80 -4.34 -7.97
C LEU A 56 11.63 -5.60 -7.71
N GLU A 57 12.12 -6.27 -8.75
CA GLU A 57 13.01 -7.45 -8.61
C GLU A 57 14.37 -7.11 -7.97
N GLU A 58 14.91 -5.92 -8.21
CA GLU A 58 16.11 -5.41 -7.53
C GLU A 58 15.82 -5.18 -6.04
N ILE A 59 14.69 -4.55 -5.70
CA ILE A 59 14.26 -4.34 -4.31
C ILE A 59 14.05 -5.68 -3.59
N THR A 60 13.36 -6.64 -4.20
CA THR A 60 13.11 -7.96 -3.58
C THR A 60 14.40 -8.71 -3.26
N ARG A 61 15.42 -8.57 -4.12
CA ARG A 61 16.74 -9.19 -3.91
C ARG A 61 17.65 -8.39 -2.97
N GLY A 62 17.21 -7.24 -2.45
CA GLY A 62 18.05 -6.35 -1.66
C GLY A 62 19.19 -5.71 -2.48
N ALA A 63 19.11 -5.74 -3.81
CA ALA A 63 20.11 -5.15 -4.71
C ALA A 63 19.84 -3.66 -4.94
N VAL A 64 19.57 -2.92 -3.85
CA VAL A 64 19.26 -1.49 -3.85
C VAL A 64 20.09 -0.80 -2.78
N ASP A 65 20.52 0.42 -3.08
CA ASP A 65 21.23 1.27 -2.13
C ASP A 65 20.21 1.89 -1.16
N THR A 66 20.30 1.53 0.13
CA THR A 66 19.38 1.96 1.17
C THR A 66 20.13 2.22 2.47
N ASP A 67 19.70 3.25 3.22
CA ASP A 67 20.27 3.60 4.53
C ASP A 67 19.94 2.60 5.65
N TYR A 68 19.15 1.57 5.35
CA TYR A 68 18.71 0.54 6.28
C TYR A 68 18.96 -0.86 5.71
N ASP A 69 19.14 -1.83 6.61
CA ASP A 69 19.35 -3.22 6.25
C ASP A 69 18.12 -3.79 5.55
N VAL A 70 18.31 -4.32 4.34
CA VAL A 70 17.25 -5.02 3.60
C VAL A 70 17.48 -6.51 3.72
N LEU A 71 16.51 -7.21 4.30
CA LEU A 71 16.46 -8.67 4.23
C LEU A 71 16.06 -9.05 2.81
N ALA A 72 16.97 -9.67 2.07
CA ALA A 72 16.64 -10.27 0.79
C ALA A 72 15.59 -11.35 1.04
N ALA A 73 14.44 -11.26 0.35
CA ALA A 73 13.44 -12.30 0.42
C ALA A 73 14.03 -13.55 -0.25
N GLU A 74 14.18 -14.65 0.50
CA GLU A 74 14.44 -15.96 -0.09
C GLU A 74 13.20 -16.35 -0.89
N LEU A 75 13.31 -16.29 -2.22
CA LEU A 75 12.28 -16.71 -3.18
C LEU A 75 12.46 -18.19 -3.56
#